data_AF-A0A8D9H2Q9-F1
#
_entry.id   AF-A0A8D9H2Q9-F1
#
_cell.length_a   1.000
_cell.length_b   1.000
_cell.length_c   1.000
_cell.angle_alpha   90.00
_cell.angle_beta   90.00
_cell.angle_gamma   90.00
#
_symmetry.space_group_name_H-M   'P 1'
#
loop_
_entity.id
_entity.type
_entity.pdbx_description
1 polymer ?
#
loop_
_entity_poly.entity_id
_entity_poly.type
_entity_poly.pdbx_seq_one_letter_code
_entity_poly.pdbx_strand_id
1 'polypeptide(L)'
;MSNSGEAKTHEELESQASEEESQSQQREVAESSNKGKLDEDSEEEVARAEDDDALPLACPFCELPFLDPVVTTCDHYFCNLCARKNPTLGVFKPSVEIKNKIAKMRENMKPQENKAAMFDFEEYTSQYIRNYHQGGPLLLRVLHMVTHKLLDEEEDNLQALQFLFDRLKPGKDIYRTNPEFLQLVSNLIGGRKGEKYIASQKMLQDMREQYTEILAIASREEEDMERHAHVLGSFLYASGHVREAYEALSKVQSTILFMVVALEARELEVLCSLNAVQTLRGVSCYEEMTKKEDCIRALAHLSRGDYYISACKFQEVMNMKHIRKLWTYWSFELSTLDDIYMYCTWTAIATMSRREIQEVADDMDKITFKERKKIESKEKKRVNYSYRYMLSQYNARNYSECIRFLHQQLQAKARRDIYLSDHVDRLFHLIKERCMRESKKFCSDFEKLSAIINN
;
A
#
# COMPACT_ATOMS: atom_id res chain seq x y z
N MET A 1 24.80 -26.19 53.97
CA MET A 1 24.78 -27.51 53.32
C MET A 1 24.25 -27.30 51.92
N SER A 2 25.08 -27.62 50.94
CA SER A 2 24.93 -27.32 49.52
C SER A 2 23.75 -28.07 48.91
N ASN A 3 22.97 -27.41 48.05
CA ASN A 3 22.09 -28.08 47.11
C ASN A 3 22.36 -27.50 45.71
N SER A 4 23.24 -28.17 44.99
CA SER A 4 23.56 -27.91 43.58
C SER A 4 22.46 -28.52 42.73
N GLY A 5 21.59 -27.68 42.16
CA GLY A 5 20.75 -28.07 41.03
C GLY A 5 21.60 -28.07 39.76
N GLU A 6 21.79 -29.25 39.18
CA GLU A 6 22.54 -29.43 37.93
C GLU A 6 21.81 -28.74 36.77
N ALA A 7 22.52 -27.85 36.06
CA ALA A 7 22.05 -27.26 34.82
C ALA A 7 22.33 -28.26 33.68
N LYS A 8 21.28 -28.62 32.92
CA LYS A 8 21.39 -29.51 31.76
C LYS A 8 22.31 -28.93 30.70
N THR A 9 23.10 -29.80 30.06
CA THR A 9 24.09 -29.39 29.06
C THR A 9 23.43 -29.06 27.72
N HIS A 10 24.12 -28.29 26.87
CA HIS A 10 23.61 -27.85 25.56
C HIS A 10 23.21 -29.04 24.65
N GLU A 11 23.91 -30.17 24.76
CA GLU A 11 23.66 -31.38 23.98
C GLU A 11 22.37 -32.11 24.40
N GLU A 12 22.00 -32.03 25.68
CA GLU A 12 20.73 -32.56 26.21
C GLU A 12 19.52 -31.70 25.83
N LEU A 13 19.72 -30.42 25.55
CA LEU A 13 18.67 -29.50 25.09
C LEU A 13 18.43 -29.64 23.57
N GLU A 14 19.49 -29.86 22.79
CA GLU A 14 19.36 -30.10 21.33
C GLU A 14 18.73 -31.44 21.00
N SER A 15 19.02 -32.49 21.77
CA SER A 15 18.36 -33.80 21.63
C SER A 15 16.86 -33.74 21.94
N GLN A 16 16.46 -33.05 23.02
CA GLN A 16 15.04 -32.84 23.36
C GLN A 16 14.28 -32.03 22.31
N ALA A 17 14.91 -31.00 21.73
CA ALA A 17 14.30 -30.22 20.65
C ALA A 17 14.07 -31.07 19.37
N SER A 18 14.99 -31.98 19.05
CA SER A 18 14.87 -32.86 17.88
C SER A 18 13.77 -33.93 18.01
N GLU A 19 13.51 -34.40 19.23
CA GLU A 19 12.43 -35.36 19.53
C GLU A 19 11.05 -34.69 19.54
N GLU A 20 10.93 -33.44 19.98
CA GLU A 20 9.68 -32.67 19.91
C GLU A 20 9.31 -32.30 18.46
N GLU A 21 10.29 -31.95 17.63
CA GLU A 21 10.07 -31.65 16.20
C GLU A 21 9.54 -32.88 15.43
N SER A 22 10.11 -34.06 15.70
CA SER A 22 9.71 -35.30 15.04
C SER A 22 8.32 -35.79 15.48
N GLN A 23 7.89 -35.54 16.72
CA GLN A 23 6.54 -35.84 17.18
C GLN A 23 5.48 -34.87 16.62
N SER A 24 5.84 -33.59 16.41
CA SER A 24 4.94 -32.60 15.81
C SER A 24 4.63 -32.91 14.33
N GLN A 25 5.64 -33.34 13.56
CA GLN A 25 5.48 -33.73 12.16
C GLN A 25 4.62 -34.99 11.99
N GLN A 26 4.68 -35.95 12.92
CA GLN A 26 3.82 -37.14 12.87
C GLN A 26 2.34 -36.83 13.16
N ARG A 27 2.03 -35.77 13.93
CA ARG A 27 0.65 -35.34 14.20
C ARG A 27 0.01 -34.61 13.01
N GLU A 28 0.77 -33.78 12.28
CA GLU A 28 0.26 -33.10 11.09
C GLU A 28 -0.07 -34.06 9.94
N VAL A 29 0.70 -35.15 9.80
CA VAL A 29 0.44 -36.18 8.77
C VAL A 29 -0.84 -36.98 9.10
N ALA A 30 -1.15 -37.20 10.37
CA ALA A 30 -2.36 -37.92 10.79
C ALA A 30 -3.65 -37.11 10.58
N GLU A 31 -3.62 -35.78 10.73
CA GLU A 31 -4.79 -34.91 10.51
C GLU A 31 -5.13 -34.70 9.02
N SER A 32 -4.14 -34.86 8.13
CA SER A 32 -4.33 -34.70 6.68
C SER A 32 -5.01 -35.90 5.98
N SER A 33 -5.21 -37.02 6.67
CA SER A 33 -5.70 -38.27 6.07
C SER A 33 -7.22 -38.52 6.19
N ASN A 34 -8.03 -37.56 6.70
CA ASN A 34 -9.45 -37.86 7.01
C ASN A 34 -10.52 -36.90 6.44
N LYS A 35 -10.27 -36.27 5.28
CA LYS A 35 -11.34 -35.58 4.53
C LYS A 35 -11.30 -35.93 3.05
N GLY A 36 -11.94 -37.03 2.71
CA GLY A 36 -12.45 -37.28 1.36
C GLY A 36 -13.85 -37.87 1.46
N LYS A 37 -14.85 -37.16 0.91
CA LYS A 37 -15.87 -37.70 -0.02
C LYS A 37 -16.98 -36.69 -0.34
N LEU A 38 -17.18 -36.51 -1.66
CA LEU A 38 -18.42 -36.15 -2.40
C LEU A 38 -18.83 -34.67 -2.29
N ASP A 39 -19.12 -33.91 -3.36
CA ASP A 39 -19.76 -34.27 -4.63
C ASP A 39 -19.04 -33.70 -5.87
N GLU A 40 -19.08 -34.51 -6.93
CA GLU A 40 -18.81 -34.15 -8.32
C GLU A 40 -20.04 -33.39 -8.87
N ASP A 41 -19.82 -32.22 -9.46
CA ASP A 41 -20.54 -31.86 -10.68
C ASP A 41 -19.63 -31.02 -11.58
N SER A 42 -19.26 -31.71 -12.64
CA SER A 42 -18.51 -31.32 -13.83
C SER A 42 -19.04 -30.05 -14.49
N GLU A 43 -18.11 -29.18 -14.91
CA GLU A 43 -18.15 -28.50 -16.21
C GLU A 43 -16.74 -27.96 -16.56
N GLU A 44 -15.76 -28.87 -16.57
CA GLU A 44 -14.61 -28.78 -17.48
C GLU A 44 -15.03 -29.46 -18.78
N GLU A 45 -15.42 -28.67 -19.80
CA GLU A 45 -15.15 -28.86 -21.24
C GLU A 45 -16.11 -28.05 -22.11
N VAL A 46 -15.71 -26.83 -22.49
CA VAL A 46 -15.96 -26.26 -23.84
C VAL A 46 -14.92 -25.15 -24.06
N ALA A 47 -14.02 -25.12 -25.04
CA ALA A 47 -13.57 -26.07 -26.05
C ALA A 47 -12.15 -25.62 -26.43
N ARG A 48 -11.19 -26.55 -26.43
CA ARG A 48 -10.17 -26.54 -27.48
C ARG A 48 -10.93 -26.90 -28.76
N ALA A 49 -11.47 -25.90 -29.43
CA ALA A 49 -11.87 -26.07 -30.82
C ALA A 49 -10.58 -26.05 -31.64
N GLU A 50 -10.16 -27.23 -32.07
CA GLU A 50 -9.56 -27.37 -33.39
C GLU A 50 -10.57 -26.79 -34.38
N ASP A 51 -10.38 -25.51 -34.72
CA ASP A 51 -11.09 -24.83 -35.79
C ASP A 51 -9.97 -24.26 -36.67
N ASP A 52 -9.80 -24.84 -37.86
CA ASP A 52 -8.81 -24.45 -38.87
C ASP A 52 -9.02 -22.99 -39.37
N ASP A 53 -10.01 -22.27 -38.82
CA ASP A 53 -10.37 -20.88 -39.09
C ASP A 53 -10.14 -19.96 -37.87
N ALA A 54 -9.00 -20.08 -37.18
CA ALA A 54 -8.63 -19.16 -36.10
C ALA A 54 -8.30 -17.75 -36.65
N LEU A 55 -9.33 -16.91 -36.83
CA LEU A 55 -9.16 -15.51 -37.22
C LEU A 55 -8.15 -14.77 -36.30
N PRO A 56 -7.18 -14.02 -36.86
CA PRO A 56 -6.17 -13.32 -36.07
C PRO A 56 -6.79 -12.25 -35.15
N LEU A 57 -6.17 -12.03 -33.98
CA LEU A 57 -6.63 -11.05 -32.98
C LEU A 57 -5.93 -9.68 -33.08
N ALA A 58 -4.84 -9.61 -33.84
CA ALA A 58 -4.06 -8.40 -34.06
C ALA A 58 -3.72 -8.24 -35.54
N CYS A 59 -3.60 -6.99 -35.98
CA CYS A 59 -3.17 -6.71 -37.34
C CYS A 59 -1.68 -7.04 -37.49
N PRO A 60 -1.28 -7.83 -38.50
CA PRO A 60 0.12 -8.25 -38.67
C PRO A 60 1.09 -7.11 -39.00
N PHE A 61 0.60 -5.90 -39.35
CA PHE A 61 1.45 -4.74 -39.62
C PHE A 61 1.70 -3.83 -38.42
N CYS A 62 0.74 -3.74 -37.50
CA CYS A 62 0.88 -2.86 -36.34
C CYS A 62 0.90 -3.63 -35.02
N GLU A 63 0.64 -4.93 -35.03
CA GLU A 63 0.61 -5.83 -33.86
C GLU A 63 -0.38 -5.38 -32.77
N LEU A 64 -1.29 -4.46 -33.11
CA LEU A 64 -2.36 -3.96 -32.26
C LEU A 64 -3.69 -4.62 -32.65
N PRO A 65 -4.69 -4.65 -31.74
CA PRO A 65 -6.06 -5.03 -32.07
C PRO A 65 -6.56 -4.22 -33.26
N PHE A 66 -7.35 -4.86 -34.14
CA PHE A 66 -7.78 -4.22 -35.38
C PHE A 66 -8.59 -2.94 -35.14
N LEU A 67 -8.19 -1.86 -35.81
CA LEU A 67 -8.92 -0.61 -35.89
C LEU A 67 -9.54 -0.48 -37.29
N ASP A 68 -10.87 -0.58 -37.34
CA ASP A 68 -11.66 -0.67 -38.59
C ASP A 68 -11.13 -1.78 -39.53
N PRO A 69 -11.32 -3.07 -39.17
CA PRO A 69 -10.73 -4.18 -39.92
C PRO A 69 -11.30 -4.27 -41.34
N VAL A 70 -10.42 -4.59 -42.27
CA VAL A 70 -10.72 -4.94 -43.66
C VAL A 70 -10.16 -6.33 -43.97
N VAL A 71 -10.81 -7.02 -44.88
CA VAL A 71 -10.44 -8.36 -45.34
C VAL A 71 -10.11 -8.32 -46.84
N THR A 72 -9.07 -9.04 -47.24
CA THR A 72 -8.72 -9.24 -48.65
C THR A 72 -9.55 -10.37 -49.26
N THR A 73 -9.45 -10.56 -50.58
CA THR A 73 -10.13 -11.67 -51.27
C THR A 73 -9.53 -13.05 -50.95
N CYS A 74 -8.39 -13.10 -50.26
CA CYS A 74 -7.72 -14.31 -49.79
C CYS A 74 -7.76 -14.42 -48.26
N ASP A 75 -8.77 -13.82 -47.63
CA ASP A 75 -9.06 -13.90 -46.19
C ASP A 75 -7.92 -13.49 -45.25
N HIS A 76 -7.12 -12.51 -45.67
CA HIS A 76 -6.17 -11.84 -44.79
C HIS A 76 -6.74 -10.55 -44.24
N TYR A 77 -6.51 -10.30 -42.95
CA TYR A 77 -7.15 -9.23 -42.21
C TYR A 77 -6.16 -8.11 -41.84
N PHE A 78 -6.59 -6.86 -41.98
CA PHE A 78 -5.78 -5.68 -41.72
C PHE A 78 -6.60 -4.53 -41.15
N CYS A 79 -5.97 -3.56 -40.47
CA CYS A 79 -6.62 -2.27 -40.21
C CYS A 79 -6.81 -1.52 -41.54
N ASN A 80 -7.91 -0.80 -41.73
CA ASN A 80 -8.17 0.00 -42.95
C ASN A 80 -6.98 0.93 -43.29
N LEU A 81 -6.38 1.55 -42.27
CA LEU A 81 -5.19 2.40 -42.44
C LEU A 81 -3.93 1.61 -42.82
N CYS A 82 -3.73 0.39 -42.29
CA CYS A 82 -2.59 -0.46 -42.62
C CYS A 82 -2.70 -1.03 -44.04
N ALA A 83 -3.92 -1.39 -44.45
CA ALA A 83 -4.24 -1.80 -45.81
C ALA A 83 -4.00 -0.67 -46.83
N ARG A 84 -4.45 0.55 -46.53
CA ARG A 84 -4.24 1.73 -47.40
C ARG A 84 -2.77 2.10 -47.57
N LYS A 85 -1.94 1.90 -46.55
CA LYS A 85 -0.49 2.14 -46.62
C LYS A 85 0.25 1.07 -47.43
N ASN A 86 -0.37 -0.08 -47.68
CA ASN A 86 0.20 -1.20 -48.42
C ASN A 86 -0.75 -1.61 -49.57
N PRO A 87 -0.92 -0.76 -50.60
CA PRO A 87 -1.93 -0.96 -51.65
C PRO A 87 -1.67 -2.18 -52.55
N THR A 88 -0.51 -2.82 -52.44
CA THR A 88 -0.16 -4.06 -53.15
C THR A 88 -0.93 -5.30 -52.67
N LEU A 89 -1.65 -5.22 -51.54
CA LEU A 89 -2.40 -6.34 -50.95
C LEU A 89 -3.82 -6.54 -51.54
N GLY A 90 -4.14 -5.83 -52.63
CA GLY A 90 -5.36 -6.07 -53.42
C GLY A 90 -6.58 -5.26 -52.99
N VAL A 91 -7.77 -5.74 -53.36
CA VAL A 91 -9.05 -5.07 -53.09
C VAL A 91 -9.54 -5.44 -51.70
N PHE A 92 -9.70 -4.44 -50.84
CA PHE A 92 -10.15 -4.62 -49.46
C PHE A 92 -11.64 -4.41 -49.32
N LYS A 93 -12.31 -5.26 -48.55
CA LYS A 93 -13.69 -5.05 -48.11
C LYS A 93 -13.73 -4.88 -46.59
N PRO A 94 -14.65 -4.08 -46.02
CA PRO A 94 -14.84 -4.05 -44.58
C PRO A 94 -15.10 -5.45 -44.03
N SER A 95 -14.35 -5.87 -43.01
CA SER A 95 -14.56 -7.17 -42.38
C SER A 95 -15.69 -7.07 -41.36
N VAL A 96 -16.83 -7.69 -41.65
CA VAL A 96 -17.96 -7.78 -40.72
C VAL A 96 -17.68 -8.80 -39.61
N GLU A 97 -16.96 -9.87 -39.95
CA GLU A 97 -16.67 -10.99 -39.05
C GLU A 97 -15.72 -10.60 -37.90
N ILE A 98 -14.60 -9.94 -38.20
CA ILE A 98 -13.71 -9.41 -37.16
C ILE A 98 -14.39 -8.30 -36.37
N LYS A 99 -15.21 -7.45 -37.00
CA LYS A 99 -15.99 -6.43 -36.27
C LYS A 99 -16.92 -7.07 -35.25
N ASN A 100 -17.62 -8.14 -35.62
CA ASN A 100 -18.52 -8.87 -34.72
C ASN A 100 -17.77 -9.63 -33.63
N LYS A 101 -16.60 -10.21 -33.92
CA LYS A 101 -15.75 -10.89 -32.92
C LYS A 101 -15.14 -9.91 -31.92
N ILE A 102 -14.68 -8.74 -32.40
CA ILE A 102 -14.23 -7.62 -31.55
C ILE A 102 -15.40 -7.06 -30.74
N ALA A 103 -16.61 -6.95 -31.31
CA ALA A 103 -17.79 -6.54 -30.58
C ALA A 103 -18.17 -7.54 -29.49
N LYS A 104 -18.24 -8.84 -29.79
CA LYS A 104 -18.46 -9.90 -28.80
C LYS A 104 -17.37 -9.93 -27.72
N MET A 105 -16.10 -9.78 -28.08
CA MET A 105 -15.02 -9.62 -27.10
C MET A 105 -15.18 -8.35 -26.26
N ARG A 106 -15.61 -7.22 -26.85
CA ARG A 106 -15.92 -5.97 -26.15
C ARG A 106 -17.21 -6.03 -25.33
N GLU A 107 -18.12 -6.95 -25.63
CA GLU A 107 -19.31 -7.23 -24.81
C GLU A 107 -18.97 -8.18 -23.65
N ASN A 108 -18.11 -9.16 -23.90
CA ASN A 108 -17.51 -10.00 -22.85
C ASN A 108 -16.46 -9.21 -22.02
N MET A 109 -15.93 -8.10 -22.57
CA MET A 109 -15.12 -7.07 -21.91
C MET A 109 -15.91 -5.78 -21.62
N LYS A 110 -17.25 -5.76 -21.79
CA LYS A 110 -18.04 -4.77 -21.04
C LYS A 110 -17.59 -5.01 -19.62
N PRO A 111 -17.28 -3.97 -18.84
CA PRO A 111 -17.06 -4.22 -17.43
C PRO A 111 -18.32 -4.98 -16.99
N GLN A 112 -18.21 -6.28 -16.69
CA GLN A 112 -18.68 -6.74 -15.40
C GLN A 112 -18.26 -5.61 -14.52
N GLU A 113 -19.22 -4.80 -14.06
CA GLU A 113 -18.97 -3.68 -13.16
C GLU A 113 -17.88 -4.20 -12.26
N ASN A 114 -16.64 -3.71 -12.49
CA ASN A 114 -15.53 -4.20 -11.74
C ASN A 114 -15.91 -3.61 -10.41
N LYS A 115 -16.51 -4.43 -9.55
CA LYS A 115 -16.43 -4.30 -8.11
C LYS A 115 -14.93 -4.17 -7.90
N ALA A 116 -14.42 -2.94 -7.99
CA ALA A 116 -13.13 -2.58 -7.47
C ALA A 116 -13.14 -3.24 -6.11
N ALA A 117 -12.26 -4.24 -5.92
CA ALA A 117 -12.39 -5.25 -4.87
C ALA A 117 -12.98 -4.58 -3.63
N MET A 118 -14.24 -4.95 -3.31
CA MET A 118 -15.06 -4.30 -2.29
C MET A 118 -14.16 -4.05 -1.09
N PHE A 119 -14.11 -2.80 -0.62
CA PHE A 119 -13.17 -2.44 0.43
C PHE A 119 -13.46 -3.28 1.67
N ASP A 120 -12.53 -4.16 2.03
CA ASP A 120 -12.64 -4.98 3.22
C ASP A 120 -11.97 -4.25 4.39
N PHE A 121 -12.78 -3.70 5.28
CA PHE A 121 -12.32 -2.96 6.45
C PHE A 121 -11.54 -3.84 7.44
N GLU A 122 -11.94 -5.11 7.61
CA GLU A 122 -11.26 -6.03 8.51
C GLU A 122 -9.90 -6.44 7.95
N GLU A 123 -9.84 -6.79 6.66
CA GLU A 123 -8.58 -7.05 5.96
C GLU A 123 -7.66 -5.82 6.03
N TYR A 124 -8.19 -4.62 5.77
CA TYR A 124 -7.43 -3.37 5.85
C TYR A 124 -6.82 -3.16 7.24
N THR A 125 -7.65 -3.18 8.29
CA THR A 125 -7.16 -2.93 9.65
C THR A 125 -6.20 -4.03 10.14
N SER A 126 -6.40 -5.29 9.73
CA SER A 126 -5.50 -6.41 10.07
C SER A 126 -4.04 -6.21 9.61
N GLN A 127 -3.82 -5.38 8.58
CA GLN A 127 -2.49 -5.04 8.08
C GLN A 127 -1.72 -4.13 9.05
N TYR A 128 -2.43 -3.37 9.86
CA TYR A 128 -1.86 -2.45 10.85
C TYR A 128 -1.98 -2.98 12.30
N ILE A 129 -2.90 -3.91 12.58
CA ILE A 129 -3.25 -4.39 13.94
C ILE A 129 -2.21 -5.31 14.59
N ARG A 130 -1.22 -5.84 13.86
CA ARG A 130 -0.30 -6.86 14.41
C ARG A 130 0.60 -6.37 15.56
N ASN A 131 0.68 -5.06 15.79
CA ASN A 131 1.39 -4.48 16.93
C ASN A 131 0.41 -4.03 18.01
N TYR A 132 0.45 -4.72 19.15
CA TYR A 132 -0.01 -4.14 20.41
C TYR A 132 0.99 -3.05 20.79
N HIS A 133 0.49 -1.92 21.27
CA HIS A 133 1.22 -0.73 21.72
C HIS A 133 1.53 0.31 20.63
N GLN A 134 0.57 1.25 20.50
CA GLN A 134 0.69 2.62 19.92
C GLN A 134 0.04 2.96 18.56
N GLY A 135 -0.85 2.15 17.99
CA GLY A 135 -1.72 2.49 16.84
C GLY A 135 -2.61 3.77 16.86
N GLY A 136 -2.10 4.95 17.22
CA GLY A 136 -2.66 6.26 16.90
C GLY A 136 -2.78 6.45 15.39
N PRO A 137 -1.73 6.18 14.58
CA PRO A 137 -1.81 6.31 13.12
C PRO A 137 -2.95 5.49 12.49
N LEU A 138 -3.20 4.27 12.98
CA LEU A 138 -4.35 3.46 12.53
C LEU A 138 -5.69 4.11 12.89
N LEU A 139 -5.86 4.58 14.12
CA LEU A 139 -7.10 5.27 14.51
C LEU A 139 -7.31 6.54 13.67
N LEU A 140 -6.25 7.29 13.36
CA LEU A 140 -6.32 8.46 12.50
C LEU A 140 -6.69 8.10 11.05
N ARG A 141 -6.15 7.01 10.50
CA ARG A 141 -6.55 6.48 9.19
C ARG A 141 -8.03 6.12 9.15
N VAL A 142 -8.52 5.42 10.18
CA VAL A 142 -9.94 5.05 10.28
C VAL A 142 -10.83 6.29 10.45
N LEU A 143 -10.42 7.25 11.30
CA LEU A 143 -11.13 8.52 11.45
C LEU A 143 -11.17 9.31 10.14
N HIS A 144 -10.06 9.36 9.38
CA HIS A 144 -10.00 9.99 8.07
C HIS A 144 -11.04 9.38 7.12
N MET A 145 -11.08 8.05 7.00
CA MET A 145 -12.05 7.36 6.13
C MET A 145 -13.50 7.68 6.50
N VAL A 146 -13.84 7.68 7.80
CA VAL A 146 -15.19 7.98 8.28
C VAL A 146 -15.57 9.44 8.05
N THR A 147 -14.71 10.37 8.46
CA THR A 147 -14.98 11.82 8.39
C THR A 147 -15.09 12.34 6.97
N HIS A 148 -14.36 11.74 6.03
CA HIS A 148 -14.38 12.11 4.62
C HIS A 148 -15.35 11.26 3.79
N LYS A 149 -16.14 10.36 4.42
CA LYS A 149 -17.12 9.49 3.76
C LYS A 149 -16.50 8.64 2.63
N LEU A 150 -15.37 8.00 2.94
CA LEU A 150 -14.58 7.23 1.96
C LEU A 150 -14.87 5.72 2.02
N LEU A 151 -15.91 5.33 2.76
CA LEU A 151 -16.43 3.97 2.89
C LEU A 151 -17.70 3.85 2.06
N ASP A 152 -17.84 2.75 1.33
CA ASP A 152 -18.87 2.58 0.31
C ASP A 152 -20.25 2.35 0.95
N GLU A 153 -20.30 1.64 2.09
CA GLU A 153 -21.54 1.29 2.79
C GLU A 153 -21.68 1.99 4.16
N GLU A 154 -22.92 2.30 4.55
CA GLU A 154 -23.19 2.86 5.89
C GLU A 154 -22.85 1.87 7.01
N GLU A 155 -22.98 0.57 6.74
CA GLU A 155 -22.62 -0.49 7.68
C GLU A 155 -21.11 -0.53 7.95
N ASP A 156 -20.28 -0.43 6.91
CA ASP A 156 -18.82 -0.31 7.04
C ASP A 156 -18.43 0.91 7.88
N ASN A 157 -19.12 2.04 7.67
CA ASN A 157 -18.88 3.26 8.45
C ASN A 157 -19.21 3.05 9.93
N LEU A 158 -20.34 2.42 10.23
CA LEU A 158 -20.70 2.06 11.59
C LEU A 158 -19.74 1.02 12.21
N GLN A 159 -19.22 0.08 11.44
CA GLN A 159 -18.20 -0.87 11.88
C GLN A 159 -16.88 -0.17 12.19
N ALA A 160 -16.46 0.78 11.35
CA ALA A 160 -15.27 1.59 11.56
C ALA A 160 -15.37 2.46 12.82
N LEU A 161 -16.53 3.09 13.05
CA LEU A 161 -16.79 3.85 14.28
C LEU A 161 -16.82 2.96 15.52
N GLN A 162 -17.42 1.77 15.43
CA GLN A 162 -17.38 0.78 16.49
C GLN A 162 -15.95 0.37 16.82
N PHE A 163 -15.12 0.11 15.81
CA PHE A 163 -13.70 -0.18 15.96
C PHE A 163 -12.95 0.94 16.70
N LEU A 164 -13.18 2.20 16.32
CA LEU A 164 -12.59 3.35 17.01
C LEU A 164 -13.02 3.41 18.48
N PHE A 165 -14.32 3.28 18.76
CA PHE A 165 -14.85 3.35 20.12
C PHE A 165 -14.28 2.23 21.00
N ASP A 166 -14.25 1.00 20.50
CA ASP A 166 -13.73 -0.15 21.25
C ASP A 166 -12.24 -0.03 21.56
N ARG A 167 -11.48 0.74 20.77
CA ARG A 167 -10.05 1.03 20.99
C ARG A 167 -9.79 2.26 21.85
N LEU A 168 -10.75 3.19 21.95
CA LEU A 168 -10.64 4.42 22.73
C LEU A 168 -11.28 4.31 24.12
N LYS A 169 -12.26 3.41 24.30
CA LYS A 169 -12.91 3.24 25.60
C LYS A 169 -11.88 2.80 26.66
N PRO A 170 -11.98 3.29 27.91
CA PRO A 170 -11.14 2.82 29.01
C PRO A 170 -11.22 1.30 29.16
N GLY A 171 -10.06 0.66 29.19
CA GLY A 171 -9.89 -0.77 29.33
C GLY A 171 -8.61 -1.09 30.10
N LYS A 172 -8.13 -2.34 30.03
CA LYS A 172 -6.88 -2.75 30.70
C LYS A 172 -5.64 -2.05 30.13
N ASP A 173 -5.73 -1.51 28.91
CA ASP A 173 -4.66 -0.76 28.25
C ASP A 173 -4.83 0.75 28.51
N ILE A 174 -4.23 1.21 29.61
CA ILE A 174 -4.45 2.51 30.29
C ILE A 174 -3.87 3.73 29.53
N TYR A 175 -3.17 3.51 28.41
CA TYR A 175 -2.29 4.54 27.82
C TYR A 175 -2.94 5.51 26.82
N ARG A 176 -4.25 5.44 26.56
CA ARG A 176 -4.94 6.34 25.61
C ARG A 176 -6.12 7.04 26.24
N THR A 177 -5.83 8.00 27.12
CA THR A 177 -6.84 8.91 27.63
C THR A 177 -7.02 10.08 26.66
N ASN A 178 -7.76 9.85 25.57
CA ASN A 178 -8.22 10.93 24.69
C ASN A 178 -9.76 11.04 24.77
N PRO A 179 -10.30 11.71 25.82
CA PRO A 179 -11.74 11.82 26.02
C PRO A 179 -12.43 12.59 24.90
N GLU A 180 -11.78 13.58 24.31
CA GLU A 180 -12.29 14.34 23.17
C GLU A 180 -12.49 13.45 21.94
N PHE A 181 -11.52 12.58 21.63
CA PHE A 181 -11.61 11.65 20.51
C PHE A 181 -12.70 10.60 20.76
N LEU A 182 -12.80 10.05 21.98
CA LEU A 182 -13.87 9.13 22.33
C LEU A 182 -15.26 9.80 22.20
N GLN A 183 -15.40 11.03 22.67
CA GLN A 183 -16.64 11.80 22.57
C GLN A 183 -17.01 12.09 21.10
N LEU A 184 -16.04 12.46 20.26
CA LEU A 184 -16.24 12.64 18.83
C LEU A 184 -16.77 11.36 18.19
N VAL A 185 -16.12 10.22 18.44
CA VAL A 185 -16.54 8.92 17.89
C VAL A 185 -17.94 8.55 18.39
N SER A 186 -18.23 8.75 19.66
CA SER A 186 -19.56 8.50 20.22
C SER A 186 -20.65 9.35 19.56
N ASN A 187 -20.36 10.64 19.32
CA ASN A 187 -21.26 11.55 18.61
C ASN A 187 -21.49 11.10 17.17
N LEU A 188 -20.43 10.64 16.47
CA LEU A 188 -20.54 10.11 15.11
C LEU A 188 -21.35 8.81 15.06
N ILE A 189 -21.28 7.94 16.07
CA ILE A 189 -22.14 6.76 16.18
C ILE A 189 -23.60 7.18 16.35
N GLY A 190 -23.87 8.22 17.16
CA GLY A 190 -25.21 8.78 17.31
C GLY A 190 -26.22 7.79 17.87
N GLY A 191 -25.78 6.87 18.75
CA GLY A 191 -26.64 5.85 19.36
C GLY A 191 -27.05 4.69 18.45
N ARG A 192 -26.67 4.68 17.16
CA ARG A 192 -27.06 3.66 16.17
C ARG A 192 -26.63 2.22 16.54
N LYS A 193 -25.60 2.06 17.40
CA LYS A 193 -25.11 0.76 17.90
C LYS A 193 -25.56 0.44 19.34
N GLY A 194 -26.45 1.24 19.91
CA GLY A 194 -26.99 1.10 21.26
C GLY A 194 -26.18 1.83 22.35
N GLU A 195 -26.71 1.78 23.58
CA GLU A 195 -26.21 2.56 24.72
C GLU A 195 -24.75 2.26 25.09
N LYS A 196 -24.26 1.05 24.81
CA LYS A 196 -22.86 0.65 25.10
C LYS A 196 -21.80 1.43 24.31
N TYR A 197 -22.20 2.15 23.26
CA TYR A 197 -21.33 3.01 22.45
C TYR A 197 -21.57 4.52 22.72
N ILE A 198 -22.18 4.84 23.85
CA ILE A 198 -22.35 6.21 24.32
C ILE A 198 -21.22 6.51 25.31
N ALA A 199 -20.43 7.54 25.02
CA ALA A 199 -19.43 8.07 25.92
C ALA A 199 -20.14 8.85 27.05
N SER A 200 -20.40 8.19 28.17
CA SER A 200 -21.08 8.83 29.30
C SER A 200 -20.24 9.95 29.92
N GLN A 201 -20.90 10.96 30.47
CA GLN A 201 -20.20 12.06 31.15
C GLN A 201 -19.28 11.56 32.27
N LYS A 202 -19.71 10.53 33.02
CA LYS A 202 -18.89 9.90 34.05
C LYS A 202 -17.63 9.27 33.48
N MET A 203 -17.75 8.48 32.42
CA MET A 203 -16.62 7.84 31.73
C MET A 203 -15.59 8.87 31.24
N LEU A 204 -16.06 9.97 30.67
CA LEU A 204 -15.18 11.04 30.19
C LEU A 204 -14.51 11.80 31.35
N GLN A 205 -15.22 12.00 32.45
CA GLN A 205 -14.65 12.61 33.65
C GLN A 205 -13.56 11.71 34.27
N ASP A 206 -13.83 10.41 34.42
CA ASP A 206 -12.86 9.42 34.91
C ASP A 206 -11.60 9.41 34.03
N MET A 207 -11.75 9.51 32.69
CA MET A 207 -10.61 9.62 31.76
C MET A 207 -9.80 10.90 31.96
N ARG A 208 -10.44 12.05 32.21
CA ARG A 208 -9.75 13.33 32.46
C ARG A 208 -8.99 13.30 33.78
N GLU A 209 -9.57 12.68 34.80
CA GLU A 209 -8.92 12.53 36.11
C GLU A 209 -7.68 11.64 36.01
N GLN A 210 -7.78 10.49 35.34
CA GLN A 210 -6.64 9.62 35.06
C GLN A 210 -5.54 10.32 34.24
N TYR A 211 -5.92 11.06 33.20
CA TYR A 211 -4.97 11.86 32.43
C TYR A 211 -4.21 12.84 33.33
N THR A 212 -4.92 13.57 34.19
CA THR A 212 -4.32 14.57 35.09
C THR A 212 -3.36 13.94 36.08
N GLU A 213 -3.72 12.78 36.65
CA GLU A 213 -2.86 12.03 37.56
C GLU A 213 -1.57 11.56 36.87
N ILE A 214 -1.68 10.96 35.68
CA ILE A 214 -0.52 10.47 34.93
C ILE A 214 0.35 11.63 34.45
N LEU A 215 -0.25 12.73 33.99
CA LEU A 215 0.49 13.93 33.58
C LEU A 215 1.32 14.49 34.74
N ALA A 216 0.76 14.51 35.96
CA ALA A 216 1.47 14.97 37.15
C ALA A 216 2.66 14.06 37.51
N ILE A 217 2.59 12.76 37.19
CA ILE A 217 3.72 11.83 37.35
C ILE A 217 4.75 12.03 36.25
N ALA A 218 4.33 12.10 34.99
CA ALA A 218 5.20 12.25 33.83
C ALA A 218 5.93 13.62 33.80
N SER A 219 5.35 14.65 34.41
CA SER A 219 5.91 16.00 34.49
C SER A 219 6.87 16.21 35.67
N ARG A 220 7.14 15.18 36.48
CA ARG A 220 8.12 15.28 37.58
C ARG A 220 9.51 15.52 37.02
N GLU A 221 10.28 16.36 37.72
CA GLU A 221 11.70 16.55 37.40
C GLU A 221 12.44 15.21 37.52
N GLU A 222 13.25 14.94 36.51
CA GLU A 222 14.07 13.74 36.37
C GLU A 222 15.48 14.19 36.01
N GLU A 223 16.49 13.52 36.55
CA GLU A 223 17.90 13.85 36.27
C GLU A 223 18.26 13.61 34.80
N ASP A 224 17.65 12.58 34.19
CA ASP A 224 17.82 12.21 32.80
C ASP A 224 16.80 12.95 31.92
N MET A 225 17.23 14.09 31.37
CA MET A 225 16.41 14.94 30.50
C MET A 225 15.93 14.24 29.22
N GLU A 226 16.72 13.31 28.66
CA GLU A 226 16.34 12.57 27.45
C GLU A 226 15.22 11.58 27.75
N ARG A 227 15.39 10.82 28.82
CA ARG A 227 14.36 9.91 29.31
C ARG A 227 13.09 10.65 29.69
N HIS A 228 13.21 11.78 30.38
CA HIS A 228 12.08 12.62 30.76
C HIS A 228 11.28 13.07 29.53
N ALA A 229 11.94 13.70 28.56
CA ALA A 229 11.30 14.18 27.34
C ALA A 229 10.63 13.04 26.56
N HIS A 230 11.26 11.87 26.49
CA HIS A 230 10.69 10.72 25.79
C HIS A 230 9.45 10.16 26.49
N VAL A 231 9.48 10.02 27.82
CA VAL A 231 8.33 9.53 28.61
C VAL A 231 7.15 10.51 28.52
N LEU A 232 7.40 11.80 28.76
CA LEU A 232 6.39 12.84 28.69
C LEU A 232 5.81 12.97 27.27
N GLY A 233 6.68 13.04 26.26
CA GLY A 233 6.29 13.15 24.86
C GLY A 233 5.47 11.95 24.37
N SER A 234 5.89 10.74 24.74
CA SER A 234 5.14 9.51 24.42
C SER A 234 3.75 9.51 25.06
N PHE A 235 3.63 9.91 26.33
CA PHE A 235 2.35 10.00 27.02
C PHE A 235 1.43 11.07 26.39
N LEU A 236 1.95 12.27 26.12
CA LEU A 236 1.20 13.35 25.49
C LEU A 236 0.70 12.94 24.11
N TYR A 237 1.57 12.33 23.30
CA TYR A 237 1.22 11.84 21.98
C TYR A 237 0.14 10.75 22.03
N ALA A 238 0.29 9.76 22.92
CA ALA A 238 -0.71 8.70 23.10
C ALA A 238 -2.07 9.22 23.59
N SER A 239 -2.07 10.35 24.30
CA SER A 239 -3.27 11.06 24.76
C SER A 239 -3.85 12.01 23.70
N GLY A 240 -3.20 12.17 22.55
CA GLY A 240 -3.65 13.04 21.45
C GLY A 240 -3.22 14.50 21.54
N HIS A 241 -2.36 14.85 22.50
CA HIS A 241 -1.75 16.18 22.66
C HIS A 241 -0.51 16.32 21.78
N VAL A 242 -0.73 16.29 20.46
CA VAL A 242 0.35 16.21 19.45
C VAL A 242 1.29 17.41 19.51
N ARG A 243 0.76 18.62 19.75
CA ARG A 243 1.55 19.85 19.80
C ARG A 243 2.46 19.87 21.02
N GLU A 244 1.92 19.53 22.18
CA GLU A 244 2.64 19.47 23.45
C GLU A 244 3.68 18.34 23.43
N ALA A 245 3.34 17.20 22.81
CA ALA A 245 4.29 16.11 22.57
C ALA A 245 5.47 16.56 21.70
N TYR A 246 5.20 17.31 20.63
CA TYR A 246 6.24 17.88 19.77
C TYR A 246 7.18 18.79 20.57
N GLU A 247 6.60 19.71 21.36
CA GLU A 247 7.37 20.63 22.20
C GLU A 247 8.24 19.90 23.22
N ALA A 248 7.73 18.84 23.86
CA ALA A 248 8.50 18.02 24.79
C ALA A 248 9.68 17.32 24.10
N LEU A 249 9.43 16.67 22.96
CA LEU A 249 10.42 15.86 22.24
C LEU A 249 11.45 16.69 21.47
N SER A 250 11.10 17.92 21.06
CA SER A 250 12.00 18.82 20.31
C SER A 250 13.24 19.26 21.10
N LYS A 251 13.24 19.08 22.42
CA LYS A 251 14.30 19.50 23.34
C LYS A 251 15.47 18.51 23.42
N VAL A 252 15.32 17.33 22.85
CA VAL A 252 16.27 16.22 22.96
C VAL A 252 16.69 15.71 21.59
N GLN A 253 17.64 14.77 21.55
CA GLN A 253 18.07 14.20 20.29
C GLN A 253 16.88 13.60 19.52
N SER A 254 16.83 13.85 18.21
CA SER A 254 15.76 13.37 17.33
C SER A 254 15.61 11.85 17.40
N THR A 255 14.41 11.40 17.75
CA THR A 255 13.99 9.99 17.75
C THR A 255 12.97 9.72 16.65
N ILE A 256 12.70 8.46 16.33
CA ILE A 256 11.62 8.08 15.41
C ILE A 256 10.27 8.61 15.91
N LEU A 257 10.01 8.54 17.23
CA LEU A 257 8.79 9.09 17.83
C LEU A 257 8.67 10.59 17.58
N PHE A 258 9.75 11.36 17.81
CA PHE A 258 9.77 12.79 17.48
C PHE A 258 9.42 13.06 16.02
N MET A 259 9.98 12.28 15.09
CA MET A 259 9.71 12.46 13.66
C MET A 259 8.25 12.15 13.30
N VAL A 260 7.65 11.11 13.90
CA VAL A 260 6.22 10.80 13.72
C VAL A 260 5.35 11.94 14.27
N VAL A 261 5.64 12.40 15.50
CA VAL A 261 4.92 13.50 16.14
C VAL A 261 5.05 14.79 15.32
N ALA A 262 6.22 15.10 14.78
CA ALA A 262 6.44 16.25 13.90
C ALA A 262 5.65 16.14 12.59
N LEU A 263 5.51 14.94 12.02
CA LEU A 263 4.71 14.72 10.80
C LEU A 263 3.24 15.02 11.07
N GLU A 264 2.70 14.50 12.18
CA GLU A 264 1.31 14.73 12.59
C GLU A 264 1.04 16.17 13.04
N ALA A 265 2.02 16.81 13.70
CA ALA A 265 1.99 18.24 14.05
C ALA A 265 2.10 19.18 12.82
N ARG A 266 2.31 18.63 11.62
CA ARG A 266 2.56 19.34 10.35
C ARG A 266 3.83 20.21 10.35
N GLU A 267 4.83 19.82 11.13
CA GLU A 267 6.17 20.44 11.15
C GLU A 267 7.07 19.90 10.02
N LEU A 268 6.61 20.07 8.78
CA LEU A 268 7.20 19.43 7.61
C LEU A 268 8.59 19.97 7.26
N GLU A 269 8.83 21.27 7.45
CA GLU A 269 10.13 21.92 7.18
C GLU A 269 11.22 21.33 8.08
N VAL A 270 10.89 21.14 9.37
CA VAL A 270 11.78 20.53 10.36
C VAL A 270 12.17 19.14 9.90
N LEU A 271 11.20 18.27 9.57
CA LEU A 271 11.46 16.91 9.10
C LEU A 271 12.37 16.84 7.85
N CYS A 272 12.16 17.74 6.89
CA CYS A 272 12.95 17.79 5.68
C CYS A 272 14.39 18.27 5.92
N SER A 273 14.59 19.13 6.93
CA SER A 273 15.88 19.73 7.30
C SER A 273 16.68 18.95 8.34
N LEU A 274 16.06 17.98 9.03
CA LEU A 274 16.74 17.17 10.05
C LEU A 274 17.91 16.40 9.47
N ASN A 275 19.11 16.66 10.00
CA ASN A 275 20.30 15.87 9.71
C ASN A 275 20.06 14.41 10.09
N ALA A 276 20.44 13.49 9.20
CA ALA A 276 20.40 12.06 9.49
C ALA A 276 21.16 11.77 10.79
N VAL A 277 20.63 10.89 11.64
CA VAL A 277 21.24 10.54 12.92
C VAL A 277 22.57 9.82 12.65
N GLN A 278 23.66 10.58 12.61
CA GLN A 278 25.02 10.03 12.46
C GLN A 278 25.42 9.18 13.68
N THR A 279 24.72 9.35 14.80
CA THR A 279 24.95 8.75 16.12
C THR A 279 24.69 7.24 16.20
N LEU A 280 24.04 6.63 15.19
CA LEU A 280 23.66 5.21 15.23
C LEU A 280 24.63 4.29 14.45
N ARG A 281 25.71 4.81 13.86
CA ARG A 281 26.70 3.97 13.15
C ARG A 281 27.33 2.96 14.13
N GLY A 282 27.01 1.67 13.95
CA GLY A 282 27.52 0.57 14.78
C GLY A 282 26.45 -0.21 15.56
N VAL A 283 25.19 0.25 15.57
CA VAL A 283 24.07 -0.48 16.18
C VAL A 283 23.48 -1.49 15.19
N SER A 284 23.12 -2.69 15.66
CA SER A 284 22.57 -3.77 14.82
C SER A 284 21.29 -3.38 14.06
N CYS A 285 20.50 -2.43 14.58
CA CYS A 285 19.27 -1.94 13.96
C CYS A 285 19.44 -0.63 13.15
N TYR A 286 20.67 -0.16 12.92
CA TYR A 286 20.95 1.11 12.21
C TYR A 286 20.24 1.22 10.86
N GLU A 287 20.32 0.17 10.04
CA GLU A 287 19.74 0.14 8.70
C GLU A 287 18.20 0.26 8.76
N GLU A 288 17.57 -0.39 9.74
CA GLU A 288 16.12 -0.33 9.95
C GLU A 288 15.66 1.06 10.41
N MET A 289 16.36 1.66 11.38
CA MET A 289 16.02 3.00 11.87
C MET A 289 16.15 4.04 10.76
N THR A 290 17.27 4.03 10.03
CA THR A 290 17.51 4.96 8.91
C THR A 290 16.37 4.91 7.90
N LYS A 291 15.83 3.71 7.64
CA LYS A 291 14.79 3.51 6.62
C LYS A 291 13.40 3.92 7.10
N LYS A 292 13.13 3.81 8.41
CA LYS A 292 11.96 4.46 9.01
C LYS A 292 12.06 5.97 8.91
N GLU A 293 13.23 6.55 9.18
CA GLU A 293 13.43 7.98 8.99
C GLU A 293 13.22 8.40 7.53
N ASP A 294 13.79 7.66 6.57
CA ASP A 294 13.60 7.89 5.13
C ASP A 294 12.11 7.86 4.76
N CYS A 295 11.35 6.92 5.31
CA CYS A 295 9.91 6.81 5.10
C CYS A 295 9.14 8.02 5.66
N ILE A 296 9.45 8.47 6.88
CA ILE A 296 8.83 9.66 7.47
C ILE A 296 9.16 10.91 6.64
N ARG A 297 10.42 11.06 6.21
CA ARG A 297 10.84 12.17 5.33
C ARG A 297 10.15 12.09 3.97
N ALA A 298 9.96 10.90 3.41
CA ALA A 298 9.23 10.71 2.16
C ALA A 298 7.77 11.18 2.27
N LEU A 299 7.10 10.87 3.38
CA LEU A 299 5.75 11.34 3.70
C LEU A 299 5.70 12.86 3.95
N ALA A 300 6.73 13.44 4.57
CA ALA A 300 6.82 14.88 4.74
C ALA A 300 6.95 15.61 3.38
N HIS A 301 7.79 15.10 2.48
CA HIS A 301 7.88 15.62 1.11
C HIS A 301 6.60 15.41 0.30
N LEU A 302 5.94 14.26 0.45
CA LEU A 302 4.64 14.01 -0.17
C LEU A 302 3.64 15.08 0.26
N SER A 303 3.54 15.32 1.56
CA SER A 303 2.64 16.31 2.17
C SER A 303 2.90 17.75 1.69
N ARG A 304 4.17 18.09 1.39
CA ARG A 304 4.56 19.38 0.80
C ARG A 304 4.27 19.49 -0.70
N GLY A 305 4.00 18.36 -1.37
CA GLY A 305 3.89 18.28 -2.82
C GLY A 305 5.23 18.16 -3.55
N ASP A 306 6.32 17.85 -2.84
CA ASP A 306 7.66 17.60 -3.38
C ASP A 306 7.76 16.16 -3.94
N TYR A 307 6.92 15.85 -4.94
CA TYR A 307 6.67 14.47 -5.37
C TYR A 307 7.91 13.72 -5.87
N TYR A 308 8.83 14.39 -6.57
CA TYR A 308 10.07 13.75 -7.04
C TYR A 308 10.95 13.29 -5.88
N ILE A 309 11.19 14.17 -4.90
CA ILE A 309 12.00 13.85 -3.72
C ILE A 309 11.33 12.75 -2.89
N SER A 310 10.01 12.82 -2.75
CA SER A 310 9.22 11.78 -2.11
C SER A 310 9.39 10.42 -2.79
N ALA A 311 9.30 10.36 -4.12
CA ALA A 311 9.47 9.14 -4.91
C ALA A 311 10.86 8.51 -4.70
N CYS A 312 11.93 9.31 -4.79
CA CYS A 312 13.31 8.86 -4.57
C CYS A 312 13.48 8.26 -3.17
N LYS A 313 12.96 8.91 -2.13
CA LYS A 313 13.06 8.42 -0.74
C LYS A 313 12.27 7.13 -0.53
N PHE A 314 11.06 7.00 -1.09
CA PHE A 314 10.34 5.73 -1.03
C PHE A 314 11.08 4.61 -1.79
N GLN A 315 11.74 4.91 -2.91
CA GLN A 315 12.61 3.96 -3.59
C GLN A 315 13.79 3.53 -2.72
N GLU A 316 14.44 4.47 -2.02
CA GLU A 316 15.51 4.16 -1.07
C GLU A 316 15.03 3.26 0.07
N VAL A 317 13.80 3.45 0.55
CA VAL A 317 13.16 2.55 1.53
C VAL A 317 13.03 1.13 0.94
N MET A 318 12.57 1.00 -0.31
CA MET A 318 12.39 -0.29 -0.98
C MET A 318 13.69 -1.06 -1.26
N ASN A 319 14.81 -0.36 -1.44
CA ASN A 319 16.11 -0.95 -1.78
C ASN A 319 16.83 -1.64 -0.59
N MET A 320 16.12 -1.94 0.51
CA MET A 320 16.68 -2.69 1.64
C MET A 320 16.74 -4.19 1.38
N LYS A 321 17.84 -4.82 1.80
CA LYS A 321 17.90 -6.29 1.88
C LYS A 321 16.90 -6.77 2.93
N HIS A 322 16.05 -7.74 2.56
CA HIS A 322 15.06 -8.33 3.46
C HIS A 322 13.99 -7.35 3.98
N ILE A 323 13.64 -6.31 3.21
CA ILE A 323 12.63 -5.32 3.60
C ILE A 323 11.33 -5.97 4.07
N ARG A 324 10.86 -7.05 3.45
CA ARG A 324 9.69 -7.81 3.94
C ARG A 324 9.88 -8.28 5.37
N LYS A 325 10.99 -8.90 5.74
CA LYS A 325 11.23 -9.39 7.11
C LYS A 325 11.33 -8.25 8.12
N LEU A 326 11.91 -7.11 7.75
CA LEU A 326 12.13 -5.97 8.64
C LEU A 326 10.90 -5.08 8.79
N TRP A 327 10.10 -4.97 7.72
CA TRP A 327 8.88 -4.18 7.66
C TRP A 327 7.64 -4.99 8.03
N THR A 328 7.75 -6.32 8.12
CA THR A 328 6.69 -7.17 8.64
C THR A 328 6.91 -7.47 10.13
N TYR A 329 5.80 -7.41 10.85
CA TYR A 329 5.53 -7.98 12.16
C TYR A 329 5.80 -7.16 13.43
N TRP A 330 6.71 -6.17 13.51
CA TRP A 330 7.00 -5.58 14.84
C TRP A 330 7.38 -4.10 14.97
N SER A 331 7.58 -3.31 13.90
CA SER A 331 8.49 -2.16 14.09
C SER A 331 8.08 -0.77 13.56
N PHE A 332 7.06 -0.63 12.70
CA PHE A 332 6.70 0.70 12.18
C PHE A 332 5.20 0.86 11.90
N GLU A 333 4.48 1.45 12.85
CA GLU A 333 3.02 1.59 12.81
C GLU A 333 2.50 2.63 11.79
N LEU A 334 3.39 3.45 11.21
CA LEU A 334 3.01 4.57 10.34
C LEU A 334 2.50 4.14 8.96
N SER A 335 3.13 3.12 8.35
CA SER A 335 2.87 2.72 6.97
C SER A 335 3.21 1.25 6.73
N THR A 336 2.37 0.57 5.95
CA THR A 336 2.65 -0.78 5.44
C THR A 336 3.60 -0.72 4.23
N LEU A 337 4.11 -1.88 3.79
CA LEU A 337 4.84 -1.96 2.52
C LEU A 337 3.95 -1.63 1.31
N ASP A 338 2.67 -1.97 1.40
CA ASP A 338 1.70 -1.65 0.37
C ASP A 338 1.47 -0.14 0.24
N ASP A 339 1.42 0.58 1.38
CA ASP A 339 1.39 2.04 1.41
C ASP A 339 2.62 2.63 0.68
N ILE A 340 3.82 2.12 0.99
CA ILE A 340 5.07 2.56 0.33
C ILE A 340 5.03 2.34 -1.17
N TYR A 341 4.57 1.17 -1.63
CA TYR A 341 4.42 0.89 -3.05
C TYR A 341 3.42 1.82 -3.72
N MET A 342 2.31 2.10 -3.06
CA MET A 342 1.30 3.05 -3.55
C MET A 342 1.90 4.45 -3.66
N TYR A 343 2.49 5.00 -2.59
CA TYR A 343 3.07 6.34 -2.58
C TYR A 343 4.16 6.47 -3.64
N CYS A 344 5.08 5.50 -3.71
CA CYS A 344 6.16 5.51 -4.69
C CYS A 344 5.62 5.43 -6.12
N THR A 345 4.63 4.58 -6.41
CA THR A 345 4.08 4.43 -7.76
C THR A 345 3.43 5.71 -8.26
N TRP A 346 2.58 6.33 -7.43
CA TRP A 346 1.88 7.56 -7.80
C TRP A 346 2.85 8.71 -8.02
N THR A 347 3.84 8.86 -7.14
CA THR A 347 4.85 9.93 -7.25
C THR A 347 5.85 9.67 -8.38
N ALA A 348 6.36 8.45 -8.54
CA ALA A 348 7.33 8.08 -9.57
C ALA A 348 6.78 8.30 -10.98
N ILE A 349 5.56 7.83 -11.28
CA ILE A 349 4.95 8.04 -12.60
C ILE A 349 4.67 9.52 -12.84
N ALA A 350 4.31 10.28 -11.81
CA ALA A 350 4.08 11.71 -11.96
C ALA A 350 5.38 12.49 -12.30
N THR A 351 6.52 12.12 -11.71
CA THR A 351 7.71 13.00 -11.74
C THR A 351 9.05 12.38 -12.18
N MET A 352 9.28 11.07 -12.05
CA MET A 352 10.57 10.45 -12.36
C MET A 352 10.70 10.06 -13.84
N SER A 353 11.91 10.02 -14.40
CA SER A 353 12.17 9.55 -15.77
C SER A 353 11.80 8.07 -15.97
N ARG A 354 11.66 7.63 -17.23
CA ARG A 354 11.36 6.21 -17.55
C ARG A 354 12.44 5.24 -17.04
N ARG A 355 13.70 5.67 -17.04
CA ARG A 355 14.81 4.88 -16.49
C ARG A 355 14.62 4.69 -14.99
N GLU A 356 14.39 5.77 -14.26
CA GLU A 356 14.13 5.72 -12.82
C GLU A 356 12.87 4.89 -12.48
N ILE A 357 11.79 5.03 -13.27
CA ILE A 357 10.58 4.20 -13.11
C ILE A 357 10.89 2.71 -13.30
N GLN A 358 11.79 2.36 -14.23
CA GLN A 358 12.25 0.98 -14.38
C GLN A 358 13.05 0.50 -13.18
N GLU A 359 13.95 1.34 -12.64
CA GLU A 359 14.72 1.01 -11.43
C GLU A 359 13.80 0.77 -10.22
N VAL A 360 12.77 1.61 -10.04
CA VAL A 360 11.71 1.42 -9.03
C VAL A 360 11.01 0.07 -9.22
N ALA A 361 10.65 -0.28 -10.45
CA ALA A 361 9.99 -1.53 -10.77
C ALA A 361 10.89 -2.76 -10.48
N ASP A 362 12.19 -2.64 -10.77
CA ASP A 362 13.18 -3.68 -10.49
C ASP A 362 13.40 -3.87 -8.97
N ASP A 363 13.39 -2.78 -8.20
CA ASP A 363 13.47 -2.84 -6.73
C ASP A 363 12.24 -3.54 -6.12
N MET A 364 11.04 -3.29 -6.66
CA MET A 364 9.83 -4.05 -6.31
C MET A 364 9.94 -5.55 -6.66
N ASP A 365 10.68 -5.91 -7.72
CA ASP A 365 10.88 -7.30 -8.16
C ASP A 365 11.95 -8.06 -7.34
N LYS A 366 13.01 -7.39 -6.89
CA LYS A 366 14.04 -8.00 -6.01
C LYS A 366 13.42 -8.59 -4.74
N ILE A 367 12.39 -7.93 -4.22
CA ILE A 367 11.60 -8.37 -3.07
C ILE A 367 10.82 -9.65 -3.39
N THR A 368 10.51 -9.89 -4.67
CA THR A 368 9.66 -10.98 -5.15
C THR A 368 10.47 -12.22 -5.60
N PHE A 369 11.72 -12.07 -6.03
CA PHE A 369 12.53 -13.16 -6.60
C PHE A 369 13.02 -14.19 -5.55
N LYS A 370 13.37 -13.77 -4.33
CA LYS A 370 13.83 -14.69 -3.25
C LYS A 370 12.71 -15.59 -2.69
N GLU A 371 11.44 -15.26 -2.94
CA GLU A 371 10.28 -15.99 -2.41
C GLU A 371 9.47 -16.75 -3.47
N ARG A 372 9.76 -16.59 -4.78
CA ARG A 372 9.11 -17.39 -5.84
C ARG A 372 9.19 -18.90 -5.56
N LYS A 373 10.31 -19.38 -4.99
CA LYS A 373 10.49 -20.80 -4.65
C LYS A 373 9.63 -21.32 -3.48
N LYS A 374 9.04 -20.45 -2.65
CA LYS A 374 8.19 -20.86 -1.50
C LYS A 374 6.70 -20.67 -1.74
N ILE A 375 6.31 -19.77 -2.66
CA ILE A 375 4.92 -19.30 -2.83
C ILE A 375 4.14 -20.10 -3.89
N GLU A 376 4.80 -20.90 -4.72
CA GLU A 376 4.12 -21.70 -5.76
C GLU A 376 3.12 -22.75 -5.22
N SER A 377 3.04 -22.98 -3.90
CA SER A 377 2.11 -23.95 -3.32
C SER A 377 0.86 -23.38 -2.64
N LYS A 378 0.77 -22.07 -2.30
CA LYS A 378 -0.42 -21.53 -1.60
C LYS A 378 -0.71 -20.06 -1.96
N GLU A 379 -1.86 -19.87 -2.60
CA GLU A 379 -2.65 -18.64 -2.79
C GLU A 379 -1.99 -17.38 -3.40
N LYS A 380 -2.42 -17.08 -4.63
CA LYS A 380 -2.32 -15.79 -5.31
C LYS A 380 -3.09 -14.70 -4.55
N LYS A 381 -2.44 -13.92 -3.67
CA LYS A 381 -2.93 -12.59 -3.25
C LYS A 381 -1.80 -11.56 -3.39
N ARG A 382 -1.73 -10.77 -4.47
CA ARG A 382 -2.57 -9.62 -4.93
C ARG A 382 -2.37 -8.32 -4.15
N VAL A 383 -1.17 -7.73 -4.17
CA VAL A 383 -0.99 -6.29 -3.87
C VAL A 383 0.20 -5.67 -4.66
N ASN A 384 1.42 -6.22 -4.54
CA ASN A 384 2.62 -5.71 -5.26
C ASN A 384 2.43 -5.74 -6.80
N TYR A 385 1.76 -6.76 -7.32
CA TYR A 385 1.54 -6.91 -8.76
C TYR A 385 0.79 -5.74 -9.40
N SER A 386 -0.14 -5.08 -8.71
CA SER A 386 -0.92 -3.98 -9.28
C SER A 386 -0.06 -2.74 -9.55
N TYR A 387 0.78 -2.38 -8.59
CA TYR A 387 1.71 -1.25 -8.74
C TYR A 387 2.80 -1.56 -9.76
N ARG A 388 3.39 -2.76 -9.68
CA ARG A 388 4.39 -3.23 -10.64
C ARG A 388 3.84 -3.28 -12.07
N TYR A 389 2.61 -3.75 -12.23
CA TYR A 389 1.89 -3.74 -13.50
C TYR A 389 1.73 -2.32 -14.03
N MET A 390 1.30 -1.38 -13.17
CA MET A 390 1.16 0.02 -13.55
C MET A 390 2.49 0.62 -14.07
N LEU A 391 3.61 0.39 -13.36
CA LEU A 391 4.94 0.82 -13.80
C LEU A 391 5.35 0.16 -15.13
N SER A 392 5.03 -1.13 -15.31
CA SER A 392 5.35 -1.86 -16.55
C SER A 392 4.55 -1.34 -17.75
N GLN A 393 3.27 -1.02 -17.58
CA GLN A 393 2.45 -0.42 -18.63
C GLN A 393 2.97 0.95 -19.03
N TYR A 394 3.41 1.75 -18.05
CA TYR A 394 4.02 3.04 -18.34
C TYR A 394 5.31 2.91 -19.17
N ASN A 395 6.23 2.03 -18.75
CA ASN A 395 7.50 1.80 -19.45
C ASN A 395 7.31 1.19 -20.85
N ALA A 396 6.30 0.32 -21.01
CA ALA A 396 5.88 -0.23 -22.29
C ALA A 396 5.17 0.79 -23.20
N ARG A 397 5.01 2.06 -22.76
CA ARG A 397 4.30 3.13 -23.46
C ARG A 397 2.82 2.82 -23.71
N ASN A 398 2.23 1.91 -22.93
CA ASN A 398 0.81 1.60 -22.98
C ASN A 398 0.03 2.61 -22.12
N TYR A 399 0.08 3.89 -22.51
CA TYR A 399 -0.42 5.00 -21.70
C TYR A 399 -1.96 4.97 -21.51
N SER A 400 -2.70 4.43 -22.48
CA SER A 400 -4.15 4.24 -22.36
C SER A 400 -4.50 3.26 -21.24
N GLU A 401 -3.78 2.14 -21.19
CA GLU A 401 -3.98 1.13 -20.16
C GLU A 401 -3.50 1.64 -18.79
N CYS A 402 -2.37 2.34 -18.77
CA CYS A 402 -1.85 3.01 -17.59
C CYS A 402 -2.90 3.94 -16.94
N ILE A 403 -3.51 4.85 -17.71
CA ILE A 403 -4.56 5.75 -17.20
C ILE A 403 -5.81 4.97 -16.77
N ARG A 404 -6.23 3.98 -17.57
CA ARG A 404 -7.40 3.15 -17.26
C ARG A 404 -7.22 2.39 -15.94
N PHE A 405 -6.08 1.72 -15.77
CA PHE A 405 -5.76 0.94 -14.58
C PHE A 405 -5.63 1.81 -13.34
N LEU A 406 -4.94 2.97 -13.46
CA LEU A 406 -4.84 3.95 -12.36
C LEU A 406 -6.22 4.37 -11.86
N HIS A 407 -7.09 4.78 -12.78
CA HIS A 407 -8.44 5.24 -12.46
C HIS A 407 -9.31 4.13 -11.88
N GLN A 408 -9.32 2.94 -12.51
CA GLN A 408 -10.26 1.87 -12.15
C GLN A 408 -9.82 1.02 -10.96
N GLN A 409 -8.52 0.87 -10.72
CA GLN A 409 -7.99 -0.11 -9.74
C GLN A 409 -7.25 0.55 -8.57
N LEU A 410 -6.58 1.68 -8.77
CA LEU A 410 -5.71 2.27 -7.75
C LEU A 410 -6.28 3.55 -7.13
N GLN A 411 -7.13 4.30 -7.84
CA GLN A 411 -7.61 5.60 -7.39
C GLN A 411 -8.46 5.52 -6.11
N ALA A 412 -9.38 4.56 -6.01
CA ALA A 412 -10.23 4.42 -4.82
C ALA A 412 -9.40 4.17 -3.55
N LYS A 413 -8.38 3.31 -3.66
CA LYS A 413 -7.45 3.05 -2.56
C LYS A 413 -6.62 4.27 -2.19
N ALA A 414 -6.09 4.98 -3.18
CA ALA A 414 -5.31 6.20 -2.98
C ALA A 414 -6.15 7.31 -2.31
N ARG A 415 -7.44 7.41 -2.64
CA ARG A 415 -8.35 8.38 -2.02
C ARG A 415 -8.68 8.07 -0.56
N ARG A 416 -8.67 6.79 -0.16
CA ARG A 416 -8.87 6.37 1.24
C ARG A 416 -7.67 6.61 2.15
N ASP A 417 -6.49 6.82 1.56
CA ASP A 417 -5.26 6.97 2.32
C ASP A 417 -5.10 8.39 2.89
N ILE A 418 -4.77 8.47 4.17
CA ILE A 418 -4.66 9.72 4.92
C ILE A 418 -3.58 10.68 4.38
N TYR A 419 -2.50 10.17 3.76
CA TYR A 419 -1.40 10.99 3.26
C TYR A 419 -1.52 11.26 1.76
N LEU A 420 -2.15 10.37 1.00
CA LEU A 420 -2.24 10.49 -0.45
C LEU A 420 -3.54 11.16 -0.93
N SER A 421 -4.63 11.09 -0.15
CA SER A 421 -5.98 11.60 -0.51
C SER A 421 -5.95 13.03 -1.06
N ASP A 422 -5.32 13.96 -0.36
CA ASP A 422 -5.19 15.38 -0.74
C ASP A 422 -4.36 15.60 -2.01
N HIS A 423 -3.61 14.60 -2.46
CA HIS A 423 -2.73 14.67 -3.63
C HIS A 423 -3.24 13.89 -4.84
N VAL A 424 -4.26 13.04 -4.68
CA VAL A 424 -4.76 12.16 -5.75
C VAL A 424 -5.11 12.94 -7.00
N ASP A 425 -5.86 14.03 -6.89
CA ASP A 425 -6.31 14.80 -8.06
C ASP A 425 -5.14 15.48 -8.78
N ARG A 426 -4.20 16.05 -8.04
CA ARG A 426 -2.99 16.68 -8.61
C ARG A 426 -2.07 15.64 -9.27
N LEU A 427 -1.79 14.54 -8.60
CA LEU A 427 -0.96 13.46 -9.13
C LEU A 427 -1.60 12.81 -10.35
N PHE A 428 -2.91 12.53 -10.30
CA PHE A 428 -3.65 12.00 -11.44
C PHE A 428 -3.58 12.94 -12.64
N HIS A 429 -3.75 14.24 -12.43
CA HIS A 429 -3.59 15.25 -13.47
C HIS A 429 -2.18 15.24 -14.08
N LEU A 430 -1.13 15.26 -13.24
CA LEU A 430 0.26 15.20 -13.70
C LEU A 430 0.56 13.95 -14.52
N ILE A 431 0.11 12.78 -14.04
CA ILE A 431 0.26 11.50 -14.75
C ILE A 431 -0.47 11.56 -16.10
N LYS A 432 -1.72 12.03 -16.12
CA LYS A 432 -2.52 12.13 -17.35
C LYS A 432 -1.87 13.07 -18.36
N GLU A 433 -1.46 14.27 -17.95
CA GLU A 433 -0.76 15.21 -18.82
C GLU A 433 0.54 14.64 -19.37
N ARG A 434 1.30 13.95 -18.52
CA ARG A 434 2.54 13.31 -18.93
C ARG A 434 2.31 12.20 -19.95
N CYS A 435 1.38 11.29 -19.69
CA CYS A 435 0.93 10.27 -20.64
C CYS A 435 0.45 10.89 -21.96
N MET A 436 -0.28 12.01 -21.92
CA MET A 436 -0.72 12.73 -23.13
C MET A 436 0.44 13.36 -23.90
N ARG A 437 1.42 13.98 -23.23
CA ARG A 437 2.60 14.56 -23.87
C ARG A 437 3.45 13.47 -24.53
N GLU A 438 3.77 12.42 -23.77
CA GLU A 438 4.60 11.32 -24.26
C GLU A 438 3.90 10.46 -25.33
N SER A 439 2.55 10.44 -25.36
CA SER A 439 1.77 9.80 -26.44
C SER A 439 1.59 10.68 -27.68
N LYS A 440 1.40 12.00 -27.53
CA LYS A 440 1.08 12.90 -28.65
C LYS A 440 2.29 13.44 -29.39
N LYS A 441 3.50 13.51 -28.82
CA LYS A 441 4.69 14.05 -29.52
C LYS A 441 6.00 13.82 -28.75
N PHE A 442 6.99 13.22 -29.40
CA PHE A 442 8.40 13.65 -29.34
C PHE A 442 9.32 12.95 -30.38
N CYS A 443 8.80 12.09 -31.28
CA CYS A 443 9.60 11.55 -32.40
C CYS A 443 9.69 12.53 -33.57
N SER A 444 8.56 13.05 -34.08
CA SER A 444 8.57 13.82 -35.33
C SER A 444 9.06 15.26 -35.22
N ASP A 445 8.87 15.92 -34.08
CA ASP A 445 9.16 17.35 -33.93
C ASP A 445 10.57 17.58 -33.41
N PHE A 446 11.11 16.66 -32.61
CA PHE A 446 12.49 16.70 -32.14
C PHE A 446 13.47 16.25 -33.22
N GLU A 447 13.11 15.28 -34.08
CA GLU A 447 13.87 14.97 -35.29
C GLU A 447 13.90 16.16 -36.26
N LYS A 448 12.78 16.87 -36.42
CA LYS A 448 12.72 18.11 -37.20
C LYS A 448 13.57 19.22 -36.58
N LEU A 449 13.49 19.45 -35.27
CA LEU A 449 14.32 20.44 -34.58
C LEU A 449 15.81 20.08 -34.60
N SER A 450 16.15 18.81 -34.39
CA SER A 450 17.52 18.30 -34.50
C SER A 450 18.07 18.41 -35.92
N ALA A 451 17.25 18.17 -36.94
CA ALA A 451 17.64 18.34 -38.35
C ALA A 451 17.74 19.82 -38.77
N ILE A 452 17.04 20.74 -38.08
CA ILE A 452 17.16 22.19 -38.30
C ILE A 452 18.38 22.77 -37.57
N ILE A 453 18.78 22.18 -36.43
CA ILE A 453 19.94 22.63 -35.64
C ILE A 453 21.26 22.07 -36.20
N ASN A 454 21.22 20.91 -36.86
CA ASN A 454 22.40 20.24 -37.45
C ASN A 454 22.57 20.49 -38.97
N ASN A 455 21.73 21.33 -39.57
CA ASN A 455 21.95 21.96 -40.88
C ASN A 455 22.23 23.45 -40.66
#